data_AF-A0A328FKQ1-F1
#
_entry.id   AF-A0A328FKQ1-F1
#
_cell.length_a   1.000
_cell.length_b   1.000
_cell.length_c   1.000
_cell.angle_alpha   90.00
_cell.angle_beta   90.00
_cell.angle_gamma   90.00
#
_symmetry.space_group_name_H-M   'P 1'
#
loop_
_entity.id
_entity.type
_entity.pdbx_description
1 polymer ?
#
loop_
_entity_poly.entity_id
_entity_poly.type
_entity_poly.pdbx_seq_one_letter_code
_entity_poly.pdbx_strand_id
1 'polypeptide(L)'
;MGLVIPSSVLAISSPPRPLRFYHTHTGERISIDYSSKTYTGSLRKKIEYFFRDFRTGEVHSIDPHLLDVLSTIQHSCGSRSCYEIISGYRSPKTNESLRKKSSGVAKQSYHMKGKALDIRLAGFDTKNLRNLAIKYNNGGVGFYPESDFIHIDTGNKRSW
;
A
#
# COMPACT_ATOMS: atom_id res chain seq x y z
N MET A 1 49.96 22.03 -20.25
CA MET A 1 48.79 21.15 -20.50
C MET A 1 48.33 20.62 -19.16
N GLY A 2 47.25 21.19 -18.60
CA GLY A 2 46.69 20.77 -17.31
C GLY A 2 45.67 19.65 -17.52
N LEU A 3 45.90 18.51 -16.87
CA LEU A 3 45.01 17.35 -16.89
C LEU A 3 43.82 17.62 -15.97
N VAL A 4 42.62 17.75 -16.54
CA VAL A 4 41.37 17.86 -15.76
C VAL A 4 40.88 16.45 -15.46
N ILE A 5 40.88 16.07 -14.18
CA ILE A 5 40.33 14.80 -13.73
C ILE A 5 38.82 15.00 -13.51
N PRO A 6 37.93 14.20 -14.13
CA PRO A 6 36.50 14.35 -13.91
C PRO A 6 36.15 13.87 -12.49
N SER A 7 35.55 14.74 -11.70
CA SER A 7 34.96 14.39 -10.41
C SER A 7 33.85 13.36 -10.63
N SER A 8 34.07 12.14 -10.17
CA SER A 8 33.04 11.12 -10.13
C SER A 8 31.91 11.60 -9.22
N VAL A 9 30.75 11.89 -9.80
CA VAL A 9 29.51 12.11 -9.05
C VAL A 9 29.17 10.78 -8.39
N LEU A 10 29.53 10.63 -7.13
CA LEU A 10 28.94 9.59 -6.28
C LEU A 10 27.45 9.91 -6.21
N ALA A 11 26.66 9.15 -6.97
CA ALA A 11 25.23 9.11 -6.75
C ALA A 11 25.03 8.68 -5.28
N ILE A 12 24.67 9.62 -4.42
CA ILE A 12 24.24 9.33 -3.06
C ILE A 12 22.93 8.57 -3.22
N SER A 13 23.03 7.24 -3.31
CA SER A 13 21.89 6.35 -3.16
C SER A 13 21.30 6.66 -1.80
N SER A 14 20.13 7.29 -1.78
CA SER A 14 19.38 7.44 -0.53
C SER A 14 19.24 6.04 0.08
N PRO A 15 19.57 5.86 1.38
CA PRO A 15 19.49 4.55 1.99
C PRO A 15 18.07 3.98 1.79
N PRO A 16 17.94 2.69 1.45
CA PRO A 16 16.65 2.09 1.19
C PRO A 16 15.71 2.36 2.37
N ARG A 17 14.52 2.88 2.08
CA ARG A 17 13.51 3.18 3.09
C ARG A 17 12.57 1.98 3.17
N PRO A 18 12.67 1.14 4.22
CA PRO A 18 11.79 0.00 4.35
C PRO A 18 10.33 0.45 4.42
N LEU A 19 9.43 -0.34 3.83
CA LEU A 19 8.00 -0.18 4.05
C LEU A 19 7.67 -0.80 5.40
N ARG A 20 7.06 -0.01 6.28
CA ARG A 20 6.65 -0.43 7.62
C ARG A 20 5.14 -0.47 7.65
N PHE A 21 4.60 -1.58 8.12
CA PHE A 21 3.16 -1.80 8.19
C PHE A 21 2.73 -2.18 9.59
N TYR A 22 1.56 -1.69 9.98
CA TYR A 22 0.82 -2.07 11.18
C TYR A 22 -0.61 -2.41 10.78
N HIS A 23 -1.08 -3.62 11.08
CA HIS A 23 -2.45 -4.01 10.78
C HIS A 23 -3.36 -3.66 11.97
N THR A 24 -4.30 -2.74 11.74
CA THR A 24 -5.13 -2.14 12.81
C THR A 24 -6.04 -3.15 13.51
N HIS A 25 -6.53 -4.17 12.79
CA HIS A 25 -7.38 -5.22 13.38
C HIS A 25 -6.63 -6.40 14.03
N THR A 26 -5.48 -6.82 13.50
CA THR A 26 -4.75 -7.99 14.03
C THR A 26 -3.63 -7.61 14.99
N GLY A 27 -3.22 -6.35 15.02
CA GLY A 27 -2.07 -5.87 15.80
C GLY A 27 -0.71 -6.23 15.21
N GLU A 28 -0.68 -6.96 14.09
CA GLU A 28 0.56 -7.42 13.46
C GLU A 28 1.39 -6.25 12.92
N ARG A 29 2.71 -6.43 12.92
CA ARG A 29 3.67 -5.49 12.34
C ARG A 29 4.66 -6.20 11.45
N ILE A 30 4.96 -5.61 10.30
CA ILE A 30 6.05 -6.06 9.44
C ILE A 30 6.86 -4.85 8.95
N SER A 31 8.15 -5.07 8.76
CA SER A 31 9.06 -4.15 8.08
C SER A 31 9.65 -4.92 6.91
N ILE A 32 9.55 -4.36 5.71
CA ILE A 32 10.04 -5.01 4.50
C ILE A 32 11.00 -4.10 3.75
N ASP A 33 12.14 -4.65 3.37
CA ASP A 33 13.03 -4.06 2.38
C ASP A 33 12.48 -4.39 0.99
N TYR A 34 11.50 -3.61 0.58
CA TYR A 34 10.76 -3.83 -0.66
C TYR A 34 11.54 -3.34 -1.87
N SER A 35 11.68 -4.22 -2.84
CA SER A 35 11.91 -3.92 -4.24
C SER A 35 11.11 -4.91 -5.08
N SER A 36 10.77 -4.56 -6.30
CA SER A 36 10.10 -5.48 -7.23
C SER A 36 10.88 -6.80 -7.42
N LYS A 37 12.20 -6.77 -7.29
CA LYS A 37 13.08 -7.96 -7.37
C LYS A 37 13.06 -8.81 -6.10
N THR A 38 12.81 -8.23 -4.93
CA THR A 38 12.81 -8.96 -3.64
C THR A 38 11.45 -9.58 -3.32
N TYR A 39 10.39 -9.22 -4.04
CA TYR A 39 9.04 -9.79 -3.87
C TYR A 39 8.92 -11.24 -4.39
N THR A 40 9.63 -12.16 -3.75
CA THR A 40 9.63 -13.59 -4.11
C THR A 40 9.66 -14.48 -2.86
N GLY A 41 9.41 -15.78 -3.06
CA GLY A 41 9.61 -16.81 -2.04
C GLY A 41 8.95 -16.53 -0.69
N SER A 42 9.75 -16.51 0.37
CA SER A 42 9.30 -16.30 1.75
C SER A 42 8.79 -14.89 2.00
N LEU A 43 9.38 -13.86 1.38
CA LEU A 43 8.94 -12.48 1.56
C LEU A 43 7.52 -12.29 1.01
N ARG A 44 7.27 -12.82 -0.19
CA ARG A 44 5.94 -12.81 -0.80
C ARG A 44 4.89 -13.46 0.11
N LYS A 45 5.16 -14.69 0.60
CA LYS A 45 4.23 -15.39 1.50
C LYS A 45 3.96 -14.61 2.80
N LYS A 46 4.99 -13.99 3.38
CA LYS A 46 4.86 -13.14 4.57
C LYS A 46 3.97 -11.94 4.31
N ILE A 47 4.13 -11.29 3.16
CA ILE A 47 3.32 -10.13 2.76
C ILE A 47 1.86 -10.54 2.49
N GLU A 48 1.66 -11.61 1.73
CA GLU A 48 0.32 -12.13 1.42
C GLU A 48 -0.43 -12.55 2.70
N TYR A 49 0.27 -13.19 3.64
CA TYR A 49 -0.30 -13.50 4.95
C TYR A 49 -0.63 -12.24 5.75
N PHE A 50 0.25 -11.24 5.76
CA PHE A 50 0.00 -9.99 6.47
C PHE A 50 -1.23 -9.23 5.91
N PHE A 51 -1.43 -9.25 4.60
CA PHE A 51 -2.58 -8.63 3.93
C PHE A 51 -3.77 -9.58 3.73
N ARG A 52 -3.80 -10.73 4.40
CA ARG A 52 -4.91 -11.69 4.34
C ARG A 52 -6.23 -11.04 4.78
N ASP A 53 -7.34 -11.72 4.48
CA ASP A 53 -8.60 -11.35 5.08
C ASP A 53 -8.55 -11.64 6.58
N PHE A 54 -8.45 -10.61 7.42
CA PHE A 54 -8.33 -10.78 8.86
C PHE A 54 -9.58 -11.41 9.51
N ARG A 55 -10.73 -11.41 8.83
CA ARG A 55 -11.98 -11.98 9.36
C ARG A 55 -12.09 -13.47 9.11
N THR A 56 -11.58 -13.96 7.97
CA THR A 56 -11.67 -15.38 7.60
C THR A 56 -10.33 -16.11 7.67
N GLY A 57 -9.22 -15.37 7.73
CA GLY A 57 -7.86 -15.92 7.65
C GLY A 57 -7.43 -16.29 6.23
N GLU A 58 -8.30 -16.13 5.22
CA GLU A 58 -7.98 -16.48 3.84
C GLU A 58 -6.86 -15.60 3.28
N VAL A 59 -5.80 -16.27 2.84
CA VAL A 59 -4.64 -15.66 2.18
C VAL A 59 -4.88 -15.63 0.68
N HIS A 60 -4.48 -14.54 0.03
CA HIS A 60 -4.57 -14.39 -1.43
C HIS A 60 -3.30 -13.74 -1.95
N SER A 61 -3.02 -13.95 -3.24
CA SER A 61 -1.93 -13.23 -3.91
C SER A 61 -2.17 -11.73 -3.89
N ILE A 62 -1.14 -10.97 -3.52
CA ILE A 62 -1.17 -9.51 -3.50
C ILE A 62 -0.40 -8.97 -4.70
N ASP A 63 -1.00 -8.00 -5.38
CA ASP A 63 -0.40 -7.31 -6.51
C ASP A 63 0.79 -6.46 -6.05
N PRO A 64 2.03 -6.75 -6.48
CA PRO A 64 3.22 -6.01 -6.05
C PRO A 64 3.16 -4.52 -6.44
N HIS A 65 2.36 -4.13 -7.44
CA HIS A 65 2.19 -2.72 -7.78
C HIS A 65 1.56 -1.89 -6.65
N LEU A 66 0.82 -2.50 -5.73
CA LEU A 66 0.38 -1.82 -4.52
C LEU A 66 1.60 -1.36 -3.71
N LEU A 67 2.61 -2.21 -3.56
CA LEU A 67 3.84 -1.90 -2.82
C LEU A 67 4.70 -0.86 -3.55
N ASP A 68 4.73 -0.89 -4.88
CA ASP A 68 5.39 0.15 -5.70
C ASP A 68 4.79 1.53 -5.42
N VAL A 69 3.46 1.63 -5.39
CA VAL A 69 2.73 2.88 -5.11
C VAL A 69 3.03 3.36 -3.69
N LEU A 70 2.97 2.48 -2.69
CA LEU A 70 3.26 2.83 -1.30
C LEU A 70 4.72 3.28 -1.11
N SER A 71 5.66 2.63 -1.78
CA SER A 71 7.07 3.02 -1.79
C SER A 71 7.24 4.41 -2.39
N THR A 72 6.60 4.68 -3.53
CA THR A 72 6.66 5.98 -4.21
C THR A 72 6.08 7.11 -3.36
N ILE A 73 4.93 6.88 -2.72
CA ILE A 73 4.31 7.83 -1.79
C ILE A 73 5.23 8.08 -0.59
N GLN A 74 5.79 7.03 0.02
CA GLN A 74 6.68 7.15 1.19
C GLN A 74 7.93 7.98 0.86
N HIS A 75 8.55 7.74 -0.29
CA HIS A 75 9.69 8.55 -0.76
C HIS A 75 9.28 10.01 -0.98
N SER A 76 8.12 10.25 -1.59
CA SER A 76 7.62 11.61 -1.88
C SER A 76 7.26 12.39 -0.61
N CYS A 77 6.82 11.72 0.45
CA CYS A 77 6.54 12.33 1.75
C CYS A 77 7.82 12.71 2.51
N GLY A 78 9.00 12.19 2.11
CA GLY A 78 10.22 12.24 2.92
C GLY A 78 10.12 11.48 4.25
N SER A 79 9.00 10.80 4.49
CA SER A 79 8.67 10.17 5.77
C SER A 79 9.28 8.77 5.91
N ARG A 80 9.41 8.32 7.15
CA ARG A 80 9.68 6.92 7.55
C ARG A 80 8.50 6.35 8.38
N SER A 81 7.34 7.00 8.28
CA SER A 81 6.12 6.64 8.98
C SER A 81 5.64 5.25 8.61
N CYS A 82 4.92 4.64 9.56
CA CYS A 82 4.29 3.35 9.37
C CYS A 82 2.96 3.51 8.62
N TYR A 83 2.73 2.71 7.58
CA TYR A 83 1.40 2.56 7.02
C TYR A 83 0.54 1.74 7.98
N GLU A 84 -0.60 2.27 8.34
CA GLU A 84 -1.61 1.54 9.08
C GLU A 84 -2.58 0.94 8.07
N ILE A 85 -2.74 -0.38 8.15
CA ILE A 85 -3.57 -1.16 7.24
C ILE A 85 -4.91 -1.41 7.91
N ILE A 86 -5.95 -0.90 7.27
CA ILE A 86 -7.35 -1.11 7.66
C ILE A 86 -7.86 -2.38 6.98
N SER A 87 -7.59 -2.55 5.69
CA SER A 87 -8.00 -3.75 4.94
C SER A 87 -7.01 -4.09 3.84
N GLY A 88 -6.62 -5.37 3.79
CA GLY A 88 -5.94 -5.98 2.65
C GLY A 88 -6.90 -6.71 1.73
N TYR A 89 -6.59 -7.95 1.38
CA TYR A 89 -7.50 -8.86 0.69
C TYR A 89 -8.81 -9.04 1.47
N ARG A 90 -9.92 -9.20 0.73
CA ARG A 90 -11.23 -9.57 1.29
C ARG A 90 -11.73 -10.82 0.61
N SER A 91 -12.05 -11.85 1.38
CA SER A 91 -12.74 -13.03 0.87
C SER A 91 -14.10 -12.65 0.27
N PRO A 92 -14.66 -13.45 -0.66
CA PRO A 92 -16.03 -13.28 -1.12
C PRO A 92 -17.04 -13.20 0.03
N LYS A 93 -16.84 -14.00 1.09
CA LYS A 93 -17.68 -14.02 2.30
C LYS A 93 -17.64 -12.68 3.03
N THR A 94 -16.45 -12.13 3.25
CA THR A 94 -16.30 -10.81 3.89
C THR A 94 -16.87 -9.70 3.02
N ASN A 95 -16.59 -9.69 1.72
CA ASN A 95 -17.09 -8.64 0.83
C ASN A 95 -18.63 -8.62 0.82
N GLU A 96 -19.28 -9.79 0.72
CA GLU A 96 -20.73 -9.89 0.76
C GLU A 96 -21.32 -9.45 2.12
N SER A 97 -20.68 -9.84 3.23
CA SER A 97 -21.08 -9.41 4.57
C SER A 97 -21.01 -7.89 4.74
N LEU A 98 -19.95 -7.25 4.24
CA LEU A 98 -19.81 -5.79 4.28
C LEU A 98 -20.81 -5.07 3.37
N ARG A 99 -21.09 -5.62 2.18
CA ARG A 99 -22.13 -5.10 1.26
C ARG A 99 -23.52 -5.06 1.87
N LYS A 100 -23.86 -6.05 2.70
CA LYS A 100 -25.15 -6.08 3.40
C LYS A 100 -25.26 -4.99 4.48
N LYS A 101 -24.14 -4.46 4.95
CA LYS A 101 -24.07 -3.45 6.03
C LYS A 101 -23.83 -2.04 5.53
N SER A 102 -23.36 -1.88 4.28
CA SER A 102 -23.01 -0.58 3.72
C SER A 102 -23.19 -0.55 2.20
N SER A 103 -23.66 0.58 1.68
CA SER A 103 -23.73 0.87 0.25
C SER A 103 -22.36 1.19 -0.36
N GLY A 104 -21.33 1.47 0.45
CA GLY A 104 -19.98 1.86 0.00
C GLY A 104 -19.10 0.71 -0.48
N VAL A 105 -19.62 -0.52 -0.57
CA VAL A 105 -18.84 -1.72 -0.92
C VAL A 105 -19.27 -2.27 -2.28
N ALA A 106 -18.34 -2.30 -3.23
CA ALA A 106 -18.60 -2.80 -4.57
C ALA A 106 -18.79 -4.33 -4.60
N LYS A 107 -19.69 -4.82 -5.47
CA LYS A 107 -19.89 -6.27 -5.73
C LYS A 107 -18.63 -6.96 -6.24
N GLN A 108 -17.88 -6.28 -7.11
CA GLN A 108 -16.63 -6.77 -7.69
C GLN A 108 -15.44 -5.92 -7.23
N SER A 109 -15.25 -5.86 -5.91
CA SER A 109 -14.18 -5.07 -5.30
C SER A 109 -12.78 -5.57 -5.70
N TYR A 110 -11.83 -4.66 -5.92
CA TYR A 110 -10.43 -5.00 -6.16
C TYR A 110 -9.75 -5.62 -4.92
N HIS A 111 -10.31 -5.43 -3.71
CA HIS A 111 -9.84 -6.17 -2.52
C HIS A 111 -9.96 -7.68 -2.71
N MET A 112 -11.01 -8.16 -3.38
CA MET A 112 -11.20 -9.59 -3.66
C MET A 112 -10.22 -10.14 -4.70
N LYS A 113 -9.48 -9.26 -5.37
CA LYS A 113 -8.46 -9.63 -6.37
C LYS A 113 -7.04 -9.48 -5.82
N GLY A 114 -6.88 -9.09 -4.54
CA GLY A 114 -5.58 -8.72 -3.97
C GLY A 114 -4.96 -7.49 -4.61
N LYS A 115 -5.81 -6.61 -5.16
CA LYS A 115 -5.42 -5.42 -5.95
C LYS A 115 -5.80 -4.11 -5.29
N ALA A 116 -6.19 -4.14 -4.01
CA ALA A 116 -6.53 -2.93 -3.27
C ALA A 116 -6.13 -3.02 -1.80
N LEU A 117 -5.85 -1.85 -1.22
CA LEU A 117 -5.58 -1.65 0.20
C LEU A 117 -6.36 -0.43 0.70
N ASP A 118 -6.88 -0.56 1.92
CA ASP A 118 -7.36 0.58 2.69
C ASP A 118 -6.30 0.93 3.73
N ILE A 119 -5.78 2.15 3.67
CA ILE A 119 -4.59 2.57 4.40
C ILE A 119 -4.74 3.98 4.97
N ARG A 120 -3.97 4.25 6.01
CA ARG A 120 -3.52 5.60 6.37
C ARG A 120 -2.04 5.58 6.72
N LEU A 121 -1.45 6.75 6.86
CA LEU A 121 -0.03 6.88 7.19
C LEU A 121 0.10 7.54 8.57
N ALA A 122 0.74 6.86 9.50
CA ALA A 122 0.83 7.32 10.89
C ALA A 122 1.46 8.71 10.98
N GLY A 123 0.77 9.64 11.66
CA GLY A 123 1.19 11.03 11.82
C GLY A 123 1.10 11.88 10.55
N PHE A 124 0.39 11.42 9.52
CA PHE A 124 0.22 12.13 8.26
C PHE A 124 -1.27 12.34 7.95
N ASP A 125 -1.62 13.57 7.57
CA ASP A 125 -2.98 13.93 7.21
C ASP A 125 -3.50 13.09 6.02
N THR A 126 -4.68 12.48 6.19
CA THR A 126 -5.24 11.55 5.19
C THR A 126 -5.68 12.25 3.91
N LYS A 127 -6.05 13.53 3.97
CA LYS A 127 -6.35 14.35 2.77
C LYS A 127 -5.09 14.61 1.94
N ASN A 128 -3.95 14.90 2.58
CA ASN A 128 -2.67 15.01 1.91
C ASN A 128 -2.20 13.65 1.36
N LEU A 129 -2.42 12.56 2.10
CA LEU A 129 -2.10 11.21 1.63
C LEU A 129 -2.89 10.88 0.35
N ARG A 130 -4.19 11.22 0.32
CA ARG A 130 -5.04 11.09 -0.88
C ARG A 130 -4.46 11.86 -2.06
N ASN A 131 -4.04 13.11 -1.86
CA ASN A 131 -3.46 13.93 -2.94
C ASN A 131 -2.21 13.27 -3.54
N LEU A 132 -1.35 12.72 -2.70
CA LEU A 132 -0.17 11.98 -3.15
C LEU A 132 -0.57 10.68 -3.87
N ALA A 133 -1.55 9.95 -3.34
CA ALA A 133 -2.06 8.75 -4.00
C ALA A 133 -2.65 9.06 -5.37
N ILE A 134 -3.44 10.13 -5.55
CA ILE A 134 -3.97 10.55 -6.87
C ILE A 134 -2.84 10.90 -7.83
N LYS A 135 -1.75 11.51 -7.33
CA LYS A 135 -0.60 11.92 -8.14
C LYS A 135 0.25 10.74 -8.60
N TYR A 136 0.48 9.76 -7.73
CA TYR A 136 1.46 8.68 -7.95
C TYR A 136 0.83 7.31 -8.27
N ASN A 137 -0.44 7.08 -7.94
CA ASN A 137 -1.16 5.87 -8.29
C ASN A 137 -1.80 6.02 -9.68
N ASN A 138 -1.59 5.03 -10.54
CA ASN A 138 -2.27 4.95 -11.84
C ASN A 138 -3.58 4.15 -11.78
N GLY A 139 -3.98 3.65 -10.61
CA GLY A 139 -5.27 3.02 -10.39
C GLY A 139 -6.26 3.86 -9.58
N GLY A 140 -7.22 3.21 -8.93
CA GLY A 140 -8.28 3.90 -8.18
C GLY A 140 -7.80 4.48 -6.85
N VAL A 141 -8.35 5.63 -6.47
CA VAL A 141 -8.14 6.25 -5.15
C VAL A 141 -9.46 6.72 -4.56
N GLY A 142 -9.86 6.15 -3.42
CA GLY A 142 -11.05 6.57 -2.68
C GLY A 142 -10.69 7.33 -1.41
N PHE A 143 -11.45 8.35 -1.03
CA PHE A 143 -11.25 9.11 0.20
C PHE A 143 -12.39 8.93 1.21
N TYR A 144 -12.06 8.45 2.41
CA TYR A 144 -13.03 8.15 3.46
C TYR A 144 -12.71 8.96 4.72
N PRO A 145 -13.03 10.27 4.77
CA PRO A 145 -12.64 11.15 5.86
C PRO A 145 -13.28 10.75 7.20
N GLU A 146 -14.54 10.30 7.19
CA GLU A 146 -15.25 9.89 8.41
C GLU A 146 -14.64 8.64 9.07
N SER A 147 -13.97 7.80 8.28
CA SER A 147 -13.27 6.60 8.76
C SER A 147 -11.75 6.76 8.80
N ASP A 148 -11.25 7.96 8.49
CA ASP A 148 -9.83 8.32 8.47
C ASP A 148 -8.92 7.36 7.67
N PHE A 149 -9.30 7.03 6.43
CA PHE A 149 -8.43 6.26 5.53
C PHE A 149 -8.59 6.65 4.06
N ILE A 150 -7.63 6.23 3.25
CA ILE A 150 -7.74 6.22 1.79
C ILE A 150 -7.80 4.79 1.27
N HIS A 151 -8.57 4.59 0.22
CA HIS A 151 -8.53 3.38 -0.59
C HIS A 151 -7.55 3.60 -1.74
N ILE A 152 -6.71 2.62 -2.03
CA ILE A 152 -5.93 2.55 -3.26
C ILE A 152 -6.15 1.20 -3.95
N ASP A 153 -6.22 1.21 -5.27
CA ASP A 153 -6.21 -0.01 -6.08
C ASP A 153 -5.34 0.12 -7.33
N THR A 154 -4.99 -1.02 -7.93
CA THR A 154 -4.21 -1.13 -9.18
C THR A 154 -5.09 -1.38 -10.42
N GLY A 155 -6.37 -1.01 -10.35
CA GLY A 155 -7.32 -1.04 -11.46
C GLY A 155 -7.21 0.16 -12.40
N ASN A 156 -8.32 0.53 -13.04
CA ASN A 156 -8.37 1.73 -13.88
C ASN A 156 -8.28 3.01 -13.04
N LYS A 157 -7.56 4.01 -13.54
CA LYS A 157 -7.45 5.33 -12.91
C LYS A 157 -8.82 5.95 -12.69
N ARG A 158 -9.14 6.25 -11.43
CA ARG A 158 -10.38 6.93 -11.02
C ARG A 158 -10.23 7.44 -9.58
N SER A 159 -11.03 8.42 -9.20
CA SER A 159 -11.06 8.90 -7.82
C SER A 159 -12.48 9.15 -7.34
N TRP A 160 -12.73 8.90 -6.07
CA TRP A 160 -14.03 9.14 -5.42
C TRP A 160 -13.87 9.58 -3.96
#